data_AF-A0A842ZMI2-F1
#
_entry.id   AF-A0A842ZMI2-F1
#
_cell.length_a   1.000
_cell.length_b   1.000
_cell.length_c   1.000
_cell.angle_alpha   90.00
_cell.angle_beta   90.00
_cell.angle_gamma   90.00
#
_symmetry.space_group_name_H-M   'P 1'
#
loop_
_entity.id
_entity.type
_entity.pdbx_description
1 polymer ?
#
loop_
_entity_poly.entity_id
_entity_poly.type
_entity_poly.pdbx_seq_one_letter_code
_entity_poly.pdbx_strand_id
1 'polypeptide(L)'
;MREISKARLRRYKTMRLLFRCDKDFDELQREAEVSKIELINVLQYLQHYRLVKKIMKETGTAFSLTERGESRLAYFEFEYKIFRMWRPKYCQGTGNGWENDYREEIAELMKKLDYFGKDYVLFG
;
A
#
# COMPACT_ATOMS: atom_id res chain seq x y z
N MET A 1 -9.62 -16.16 -1.80
CA MET A 1 -8.79 -14.99 -1.44
C MET A 1 -8.69 -14.91 0.08
N ARG A 2 -7.47 -14.86 0.65
CA ARG A 2 -7.26 -14.79 2.11
C ARG A 2 -7.66 -13.40 2.63
N GLU A 3 -8.30 -13.36 3.81
CA GLU A 3 -8.65 -12.13 4.51
C GLU A 3 -7.43 -11.21 4.67
N ILE A 4 -7.57 -9.91 4.38
CA ILE A 4 -6.49 -8.94 4.57
C ILE A 4 -6.28 -8.77 6.08
N SER A 5 -5.13 -9.20 6.59
CA SER A 5 -4.86 -9.12 8.02
C SER A 5 -4.79 -7.67 8.53
N LYS A 6 -5.20 -7.44 9.79
CA LYS A 6 -5.08 -6.14 10.47
C LYS A 6 -3.65 -5.58 10.44
N ALA A 7 -2.64 -6.45 10.47
CA ALA A 7 -1.23 -6.06 10.35
C ALA A 7 -0.87 -5.53 8.95
N ARG A 8 -1.49 -6.07 7.89
CA ARG A 8 -1.30 -5.57 6.52
C ARG A 8 -1.94 -4.18 6.34
N LEU A 9 -3.13 -3.96 6.89
CA LEU A 9 -3.80 -2.64 6.86
C LEU A 9 -3.03 -1.56 7.62
N ARG A 10 -2.45 -1.88 8.78
CA ARG A 10 -1.63 -0.93 9.55
C ARG A 10 -0.37 -0.48 8.82
N ARG A 11 0.33 -1.42 8.16
CA ARG A 11 1.48 -1.12 7.31
C ARG A 11 1.09 -0.17 6.16
N TYR A 12 -0.03 -0.47 5.48
CA TYR A 12 -0.56 0.40 4.45
C TYR A 12 -0.89 1.81 4.97
N LYS A 13 -1.61 1.93 6.09
CA LYS A 13 -1.92 3.23 6.72
C LYS A 13 -0.64 4.02 6.97
N THR A 14 0.37 3.40 7.56
CA THR A 14 1.66 4.04 7.86
C THR A 14 2.40 4.50 6.60
N MET A 15 2.46 3.66 5.56
CA MET A 15 3.05 4.04 4.27
C MET A 15 2.29 5.20 3.62
N ARG A 16 0.96 5.24 3.74
CA ARG A 16 0.14 6.30 3.18
C ARG A 16 0.34 7.65 3.90
N LEU A 17 0.51 7.63 5.22
CA LEU A 17 0.85 8.83 6.00
C LEU A 17 2.23 9.40 5.63
N LEU A 18 3.16 8.53 5.23
CA LEU A 18 4.51 8.91 4.78
C LEU A 18 4.59 9.30 3.30
N PHE A 19 3.50 9.20 2.55
CA PHE A 19 3.53 9.52 1.12
C PHE A 19 3.66 11.03 0.93
N ARG A 20 4.77 11.47 0.30
CA ARG A 20 5.11 12.88 0.02
C ARG A 20 5.28 13.76 1.26
N CYS A 21 5.33 13.19 2.46
CA CYS A 21 5.55 13.92 3.70
C CYS A 21 6.37 13.08 4.68
N ASP A 22 7.52 13.61 5.09
CA ASP A 22 8.34 13.01 6.13
C ASP A 22 7.76 13.33 7.51
N LYS A 23 7.61 12.33 8.36
CA LYS A 23 7.02 12.48 9.70
C LYS A 23 7.93 11.97 10.80
N ASP A 24 7.92 12.62 11.95
CA ASP A 24 8.60 12.09 13.12
C ASP A 24 7.85 10.91 13.74
N PHE A 25 8.46 10.24 14.72
CA PHE A 25 7.88 9.05 15.33
C PHE A 25 6.55 9.35 16.04
N ASP A 26 6.47 10.47 16.75
CA ASP A 26 5.32 10.81 17.60
C ASP A 26 4.13 11.29 16.76
N GLU A 27 4.40 12.03 15.69
CA GLU A 27 3.45 12.40 14.64
C GLU A 27 2.86 11.15 13.97
N LEU A 28 3.73 10.23 13.52
CA LEU A 28 3.27 8.96 12.93
C LEU A 28 2.45 8.13 13.89
N GLN A 29 2.86 8.04 15.16
CA GLN A 29 2.14 7.25 16.15
C GLN A 29 0.72 7.79 16.36
N ARG A 30 0.61 9.11 16.49
CA ARG A 30 -0.66 9.82 16.70
C ARG A 30 -1.59 9.63 15.52
N GLU A 31 -1.13 9.86 14.29
CA GLU A 31 -1.96 9.76 13.08
C GLU A 31 -2.29 8.32 12.69
N ALA A 32 -1.35 7.38 12.93
CA ALA A 32 -1.61 5.97 12.69
C ALA A 32 -2.60 5.38 13.71
N GLU A 33 -2.81 6.03 14.86
CA GLU A 33 -3.68 5.59 15.95
C GLU A 33 -3.32 4.18 16.43
N VAL A 34 -2.01 3.94 16.60
CA VAL A 34 -1.47 2.67 17.08
C VAL A 34 -0.63 2.88 18.33
N SER A 35 -0.45 1.82 19.11
CA SER A 35 0.49 1.87 20.23
C SER A 35 1.93 2.03 19.74
N LYS A 36 2.80 2.53 20.62
CA LYS A 36 4.24 2.68 20.36
C LYS A 36 4.89 1.38 19.88
N ILE A 37 4.58 0.26 20.54
CA ILE A 37 5.12 -1.06 20.20
C ILE A 37 4.68 -1.48 18.79
N GLU A 38 3.40 -1.25 18.45
CA GLU A 38 2.88 -1.58 17.13
C GLU A 38 3.52 -0.73 16.03
N LEU A 39 3.72 0.57 16.26
CA LEU A 39 4.42 1.41 15.29
C LEU A 39 5.87 0.98 15.10
N ILE A 40 6.59 0.62 16.18
CA ILE A 40 7.95 0.07 16.10
C ILE A 40 7.98 -1.17 15.20
N ASN A 41 7.08 -2.12 15.42
CA ASN A 41 7.00 -3.34 14.62
C ASN A 41 6.69 -3.05 13.14
N VAL A 42 5.79 -2.08 12.89
CA VAL A 42 5.45 -1.66 11.52
C VAL A 42 6.67 -1.02 10.85
N LEU A 43 7.35 -0.08 11.51
CA LEU A 43 8.52 0.60 10.95
C LEU A 43 9.68 -0.38 10.74
N GLN A 44 9.96 -1.27 11.69
CA GLN A 44 10.96 -2.33 11.53
C GLN A 44 10.69 -3.20 10.31
N TYR A 45 9.43 -3.62 10.11
CA TYR A 45 9.03 -4.33 8.90
C TYR A 45 9.28 -3.50 7.64
N LEU A 46 8.77 -2.27 7.58
CA LEU A 46 8.90 -1.43 6.39
C LEU A 46 10.36 -1.10 6.06
N GLN A 47 11.20 -0.92 7.08
CA GLN A 47 12.64 -0.71 6.92
C GLN A 47 13.37 -1.97 6.46
N HIS A 48 13.01 -3.15 7.00
CA HIS A 48 13.58 -4.43 6.58
C HIS A 48 13.38 -4.66 5.07
N TYR A 49 12.21 -4.31 4.54
CA TYR A 49 11.91 -4.39 3.11
C TYR A 49 12.31 -3.14 2.31
N ARG A 50 13.07 -2.22 2.93
CA ARG A 50 13.56 -0.97 2.31
C ARG A 50 12.45 -0.09 1.72
N LEU A 51 11.26 -0.13 2.32
CA LEU A 51 10.09 0.67 1.92
C LEU A 51 10.07 2.03 2.62
N VAL A 52 10.68 2.11 3.81
CA VAL A 52 10.81 3.33 4.61
C VAL A 52 12.28 3.49 5.01
N LYS A 53 12.76 4.73 5.04
CA LYS A 53 14.08 5.11 5.55
C LYS A 53 13.95 6.07 6.73
N LYS A 54 14.95 6.05 7.61
CA LYS A 54 15.13 7.07 8.65
C LYS A 54 15.92 8.23 8.05
N ILE A 55 15.55 9.44 8.41
CA ILE A 55 16.23 10.68 8.02
C ILE A 55 16.55 11.45 9.30
N MET A 56 17.77 11.97 9.39
CA MET A 56 18.16 12.90 10.46
C MET A 56 17.78 14.31 10.02
N LYS A 57 16.94 14.98 10.79
CA LYS A 57 16.60 16.39 10.67
C LYS A 57 17.19 17.15 11.86
N GLU A 58 17.30 18.47 11.75
CA GLU A 58 17.74 19.33 12.85
C GLU A 58 16.88 19.15 14.12
N THR A 59 15.58 18.86 13.93
CA THR A 59 14.60 18.65 14.99
C THR A 59 14.56 17.22 15.55
N GLY A 60 15.30 16.27 14.96
CA GLY A 60 15.33 14.89 15.41
C GLY A 60 15.28 13.86 14.28
N THR A 61 14.80 12.65 14.60
CA THR A 61 14.67 11.56 13.61
C THR A 61 13.28 11.58 12.97
N ALA A 62 13.25 11.64 11.65
CA ALA A 62 12.04 11.48 10.85
C ALA A 62 12.09 10.19 10.02
N PHE A 63 10.95 9.80 9.48
CA PHE A 63 10.79 8.68 8.58
C PHE A 63 10.23 9.17 7.26
N SER A 64 10.64 8.51 6.19
CA SER A 64 10.25 8.85 4.82
C SER A 64 10.05 7.59 4.00
N LEU A 65 9.13 7.64 3.05
CA LEU A 65 8.96 6.57 2.08
C LEU A 65 10.16 6.56 1.12
N THR A 66 10.63 5.37 0.75
CA THR A 66 11.58 5.25 -0.37
C THR A 66 10.82 5.19 -1.69
N GLU A 67 11.49 5.37 -2.82
CA GLU A 67 10.88 5.15 -4.14
C GLU A 67 10.26 3.74 -4.25
N ARG A 68 10.95 2.72 -3.73
CA ARG A 68 10.41 1.36 -3.62
C ARG A 68 9.15 1.30 -2.76
N GLY A 69 9.13 2.04 -1.66
CA GLY A 69 7.96 2.19 -0.79
C GLY A 69 6.79 2.86 -1.50
N GLU A 70 7.03 3.91 -2.29
CA GLU A 70 6.02 4.58 -3.11
C GLU A 70 5.42 3.63 -4.15
N SER A 71 6.26 2.92 -4.91
CA SER A 71 5.81 1.91 -5.87
C SER A 71 4.99 0.80 -5.19
N ARG A 72 5.42 0.35 -4.00
CA ARG A 72 4.68 -0.66 -3.24
C ARG A 72 3.34 -0.14 -2.71
N LEU A 73 3.28 1.13 -2.29
CA LEU A 73 2.04 1.79 -1.89
C LEU A 73 1.05 1.84 -3.06
N ALA A 74 1.51 2.31 -4.23
CA ALA A 74 0.69 2.40 -5.44
C ALA A 74 0.13 1.03 -5.85
N TYR A 75 0.96 -0.02 -5.81
CA TYR A 75 0.52 -1.39 -6.08
C TYR A 75 -0.54 -1.87 -5.08
N PHE A 76 -0.37 -1.59 -3.79
CA PHE A 76 -1.38 -1.94 -2.78
C PHE A 76 -2.71 -1.21 -3.03
N GLU A 77 -2.66 0.09 -3.36
CA GLU A 77 -3.86 0.87 -3.67
C GLU A 77 -4.60 0.32 -4.89
N PHE A 78 -3.86 -0.14 -5.89
CA PHE A 78 -4.40 -0.82 -7.05
C PHE A 78 -5.08 -2.15 -6.67
N GLU A 79 -4.40 -3.04 -5.95
CA GLU A 79 -4.98 -4.31 -5.48
C GLU A 79 -6.25 -4.07 -4.66
N TYR A 80 -6.23 -3.07 -3.77
CA TYR A 80 -7.37 -2.71 -2.94
C TYR A 80 -8.54 -2.15 -3.76
N LYS A 81 -8.25 -1.33 -4.79
CA LYS A 81 -9.27 -0.82 -5.71
C LYS A 81 -9.94 -1.96 -6.48
N ILE A 82 -9.17 -2.91 -7.02
CA ILE A 82 -9.72 -4.12 -7.67
C ILE A 82 -10.60 -4.89 -6.69
N PHE A 83 -10.11 -5.16 -5.48
CA PHE A 83 -10.88 -5.86 -4.46
C PHE A 83 -12.21 -5.16 -4.13
N ARG A 84 -12.20 -3.83 -4.01
CA ARG A 84 -13.41 -3.03 -3.77
C ARG A 84 -14.37 -2.99 -4.96
N MET A 85 -13.89 -3.04 -6.20
CA MET A 85 -14.76 -3.15 -7.38
C MET A 85 -15.41 -4.53 -7.46
N TRP A 86 -14.73 -5.57 -6.97
CA TRP A 86 -15.26 -6.94 -6.94
C TRP A 86 -16.33 -7.14 -5.86
N ARG A 87 -16.15 -6.65 -4.62
CA ARG A 87 -17.01 -7.02 -3.47
C ARG A 87 -18.52 -6.65 -3.57
N PRO A 88 -18.94 -5.47 -4.08
CA PRO A 88 -20.36 -5.09 -4.14
C PRO A 88 -21.19 -5.98 -5.07
N LYS A 89 -20.55 -6.65 -6.02
CA LYS A 89 -21.24 -7.35 -7.10
C LYS A 89 -21.38 -8.87 -6.91
N TYR A 90 -20.80 -9.44 -5.84
CA TYR A 90 -20.96 -10.87 -5.48
C TYR A 90 -21.87 -11.10 -4.28
N CYS A 91 -22.29 -10.05 -3.57
CA CYS A 91 -23.22 -10.16 -2.44
C CYS A 91 -24.70 -9.95 -2.83
N GLN A 92 -24.98 -9.56 -4.08
CA GLN A 92 -26.34 -9.51 -4.63
C GLN A 92 -26.34 -10.33 -5.91
N GLY A 93 -26.88 -11.54 -5.83
CA GLY A 93 -26.87 -12.49 -6.93
C GLY A 93 -27.61 -11.96 -8.15
N THR A 94 -26.97 -12.01 -9.31
CA THR A 94 -27.61 -12.18 -10.62
C THR A 94 -26.56 -12.75 -11.57
N GLY A 95 -26.91 -13.86 -12.21
CA GLY A 95 -26.03 -14.58 -13.13
C GLY A 95 -25.67 -13.79 -14.39
N ASN A 96 -24.65 -14.33 -15.06
CA ASN A 96 -24.37 -14.26 -16.50
C ASN A 96 -24.21 -12.87 -17.14
N GLY A 97 -22.95 -12.54 -17.46
CA GLY A 97 -22.60 -11.41 -18.35
C GLY A 97 -21.22 -10.78 -18.13
N TRP A 98 -20.26 -11.47 -17.50
CA TRP A 98 -19.16 -10.80 -16.81
C TRP A 98 -17.79 -10.84 -17.49
N GLU A 99 -17.61 -11.58 -18.58
CA GLU A 99 -16.26 -11.82 -19.08
C GLU A 99 -15.66 -10.67 -19.90
N ASN A 100 -16.44 -9.70 -20.39
CA ASN A 100 -15.93 -8.72 -21.35
C ASN A 100 -15.74 -7.30 -20.79
N ASP A 101 -16.65 -6.77 -19.97
CA ASP A 101 -16.66 -5.33 -19.65
C ASP A 101 -15.48 -4.84 -18.81
N TYR A 102 -14.85 -5.72 -18.03
CA TYR A 102 -13.74 -5.35 -17.14
C TYR A 102 -12.37 -5.80 -17.65
N ARG A 103 -12.30 -6.63 -18.69
CA ARG A 103 -11.01 -7.06 -19.26
C ARG A 103 -10.26 -5.87 -19.85
N GLU A 104 -10.96 -4.93 -20.48
CA GLU A 104 -10.34 -3.74 -21.07
C GLU A 104 -9.88 -2.74 -20.02
N GLU A 105 -10.69 -2.45 -18.99
CA GLU A 105 -10.28 -1.56 -17.89
C GLU A 105 -9.10 -2.13 -17.10
N ILE A 106 -9.12 -3.45 -16.81
CA ILE A 106 -8.02 -4.14 -16.15
C ILE A 106 -6.80 -4.20 -17.08
N ALA A 107 -6.96 -4.44 -18.38
CA ALA A 107 -5.86 -4.43 -19.34
C ALA A 107 -5.26 -3.02 -19.52
N GLU A 108 -6.06 -1.97 -19.47
CA GLU A 108 -5.60 -0.58 -19.53
C GLU A 108 -4.86 -0.19 -18.25
N LEU A 109 -5.34 -0.62 -17.09
CA LEU A 109 -4.63 -0.49 -15.82
C LEU A 109 -3.34 -1.31 -15.80
N MET A 110 -3.33 -2.53 -16.33
CA MET A 110 -2.13 -3.36 -16.47
C MET A 110 -1.15 -2.76 -17.48
N LYS A 111 -1.60 -2.17 -18.59
CA LYS A 111 -0.74 -1.43 -19.54
C LYS A 111 -0.12 -0.19 -18.90
N LYS A 112 -0.88 0.55 -18.07
CA LYS A 112 -0.34 1.68 -17.29
C LYS A 112 0.72 1.20 -16.30
N LEU A 113 0.59 0.00 -15.74
CA LEU A 113 1.59 -0.61 -14.85
C LEU A 113 2.80 -1.19 -15.59
N ASP A 114 2.63 -1.74 -16.79
CA ASP A 114 3.73 -2.27 -17.62
C ASP A 114 4.71 -1.16 -18.05
N TYR A 115 4.27 0.10 -18.07
CA TYR A 115 5.11 1.28 -18.24
C TYR A 115 5.99 1.59 -17.01
N PHE A 116 5.57 1.17 -15.80
CA PHE A 116 6.37 1.27 -14.57
C PHE A 116 7.16 -0.02 -14.25
N GLY A 117 6.74 -1.16 -14.84
CA GLY A 117 7.21 -2.50 -14.49
C GLY A 117 8.45 -3.00 -15.23
N LYS A 118 8.93 -2.30 -16.28
CA LYS A 118 10.13 -2.74 -17.03
C LYS A 118 11.43 -2.74 -16.21
N ASP A 119 11.46 -2.08 -15.04
CA ASP A 119 12.58 -2.14 -14.08
C ASP A 119 12.30 -2.96 -12.81
N TYR A 120 11.10 -3.50 -12.63
CA TYR A 120 10.71 -4.17 -11.37
C TYR A 120 9.91 -5.45 -11.61
N VAL A 121 10.61 -6.47 -12.10
CA VAL A 121 10.10 -7.85 -12.24
C VAL A 121 9.84 -8.48 -10.86
N LEU A 122 8.59 -8.89 -10.67
CA LEU A 122 8.05 -10.04 -9.92
C LEU A 122 8.71 -10.42 -8.57
N PHE A 123 8.02 -10.13 -7.46
CA PHE A 123 8.15 -10.93 -6.25
C PHE A 123 6.76 -11.18 -5.64
N GLY A 124 6.29 -12.42 -5.83
CA GLY A 124 5.25 -13.03 -5.00
C GLY A 124 5.74 -13.30 -3.58
#